data_AF-A0A2A4VNX1-F1
#
_entry.id   AF-A0A2A4VNX1-F1
#
_cell.length_a   1.000
_cell.length_b   1.000
_cell.length_c   1.000
_cell.angle_alpha   90.00
_cell.angle_beta   90.00
_cell.angle_gamma   90.00
#
_symmetry.space_group_name_H-M   'P 1'
#
loop_
_entity.id
_entity.type
_entity.pdbx_description
1 polymer ?
#
loop_
_entity_poly.entity_id
_entity_poly.type
_entity_poly.pdbx_seq_one_letter_code
_entity_poly.pdbx_strand_id
1 'polypeptide(L)'
;MNIHTGEVYGKQTSSKFVMYNVLKVSKASVTLQNIDNPLSLFETTSQKLSSSGYVRISQKPYIEMSKTKVKSKRRKAVTKTTRCPYTLDFLESRADSERPAPILPDLFD
;
A
#
# COMPACT_ATOMS: atom_id res chain seq x y z
N MET A 1 -17.29 16.14 1.31
CA MET A 1 -15.89 15.70 1.14
C MET A 1 -15.90 14.18 1.02
N ASN A 2 -15.54 13.64 -0.15
CA ASN A 2 -15.45 12.18 -0.32
C ASN A 2 -14.05 11.73 0.11
N ILE A 3 -13.99 11.00 1.21
CA ILE A 3 -12.76 10.44 1.77
C ILE A 3 -12.69 8.98 1.38
N HIS A 4 -11.53 8.53 0.92
CA HIS A 4 -11.30 7.14 0.52
C HIS A 4 -10.27 6.48 1.42
N THR A 5 -10.37 5.15 1.56
CA THR A 5 -9.36 4.35 2.26
C THR A 5 -8.02 4.43 1.53
N GLY A 6 -6.93 4.59 2.26
CA GLY A 6 -5.57 4.75 1.73
C GLY A 6 -5.15 6.19 1.45
N GLU A 7 -6.05 7.18 1.62
CA GLU A 7 -5.68 8.59 1.57
C GLU A 7 -4.82 9.00 2.78
N VAL A 8 -3.97 10.01 2.59
CA VAL A 8 -3.15 10.59 3.67
C VAL A 8 -3.60 12.02 3.94
N TYR A 9 -3.91 12.29 5.20
CA TYR A 9 -4.24 13.61 5.71
C TYR A 9 -3.15 14.08 6.65
N GLY A 10 -2.82 15.36 6.64
CA GLY A 10 -1.95 15.92 7.64
C GLY A 10 -2.48 17.22 8.21
N LYS A 11 -1.95 17.54 9.38
CA LYS A 11 -2.27 18.76 10.11
C LYS A 11 -0.99 19.36 10.63
N GLN A 12 -0.79 20.63 10.29
CA GLN A 12 0.26 21.43 10.90
C GLN A 12 -0.21 21.88 12.28
N THR A 13 0.49 21.42 13.31
CA THR A 13 0.35 21.94 14.67
C THR A 13 1.48 22.95 14.91
N SER A 14 1.36 23.82 15.91
CA SER A 14 2.34 24.88 16.19
C SER A 14 3.77 24.37 16.37
N SER A 15 3.96 23.11 16.75
CA SER A 15 5.28 22.51 16.99
C SER A 15 5.70 21.44 15.96
N LYS A 16 4.74 20.76 15.31
CA LYS A 16 5.03 19.59 14.44
C LYS A 16 3.97 19.42 13.37
N PHE A 17 4.39 18.85 12.24
CA PHE A 17 3.50 18.41 11.17
C PHE A 17 3.19 16.93 11.37
N VAL A 18 1.92 16.61 11.64
CA VAL A 18 1.49 15.24 11.91
C VAL A 18 0.69 14.72 10.72
N MET A 19 0.98 13.49 10.31
CA MET A 19 0.30 12.83 9.19
C MET A 19 -0.43 11.58 9.65
N TYR A 20 -1.55 11.31 8.99
CA TYR A 20 -2.47 10.23 9.29
C TYR A 20 -2.93 9.52 8.03
N ASN A 21 -2.92 8.19 8.06
CA ASN A 21 -3.45 7.33 7.02
C ASN A 21 -4.93 7.02 7.28
N VAL A 22 -5.76 7.10 6.25
CA VAL A 22 -7.16 6.67 6.32
C VAL A 22 -7.22 5.14 6.19
N LEU A 23 -7.57 4.48 7.28
CA LEU A 23 -7.61 3.02 7.34
C LEU A 23 -8.99 2.46 6.96
N LYS A 24 -10.05 3.14 7.42
CA LYS A 24 -11.43 2.74 7.17
C LYS A 24 -12.33 3.96 7.03
N VAL A 25 -13.25 3.90 6.07
CA VAL A 25 -14.31 4.90 5.88
C VAL A 25 -15.65 4.20 6.04
N SER A 26 -16.45 4.69 6.98
CA SER A 26 -17.84 4.31 7.23
C SER A 26 -18.76 5.48 6.84
N LYS A 27 -20.07 5.25 6.78
CA LYS A 27 -21.05 6.31 6.41
C LYS A 27 -20.97 7.54 7.33
N ALA A 28 -20.74 7.32 8.62
CA ALA A 28 -20.74 8.38 9.64
C ALA A 28 -19.34 8.70 10.20
N SER A 29 -18.35 7.83 9.98
CA SER A 29 -17.05 7.90 10.64
C SER A 29 -15.89 7.50 9.74
N VAL A 30 -14.71 7.99 10.08
CA VAL A 30 -13.44 7.75 9.39
C VAL A 30 -12.41 7.40 10.45
N THR A 31 -11.72 6.29 10.26
CA THR A 31 -10.64 5.85 11.15
C THR A 31 -9.30 6.27 10.55
N LEU A 32 -8.54 7.03 11.34
CA LEU A 32 -7.22 7.54 10.99
C LEU A 32 -6.16 6.88 11.87
N GLN A 33 -5.01 6.56 11.28
CA GLN A 33 -3.84 6.03 11.97
C GLN A 33 -2.66 6.99 11.80
N ASN A 34 -1.96 7.32 12.88
CA ASN A 34 -0.74 8.13 12.79
C ASN A 34 0.36 7.35 12.03
N ILE A 35 1.06 8.03 11.12
CA ILE A 35 2.16 7.44 10.36
C ILE A 35 3.37 7.16 11.27
N ASP A 36 3.66 8.03 12.23
CA ASP A 36 4.82 7.91 13.12
C ASP A 36 4.58 6.90 14.24
N ASN A 37 3.32 6.75 14.66
CA ASN A 37 2.94 5.81 15.72
C ASN A 37 1.76 4.94 15.27
N PRO A 38 2.01 3.69 14.83
CA PRO A 38 0.97 2.82 14.30
C PRO A 38 -0.08 2.38 15.34
N LEU A 39 0.21 2.50 16.64
CA LEU A 39 -0.74 2.22 17.72
C LEU A 39 -1.72 3.39 17.95
N SER A 40 -1.39 4.59 17.46
CA SER A 40 -2.24 5.76 17.59
C SER A 40 -3.29 5.78 16.49
N LEU A 41 -4.46 5.23 16.83
CA LEU A 41 -5.65 5.19 16.00
C LEU A 41 -6.72 6.07 16.62
N PHE A 42 -7.42 6.86 15.81
CA PHE A 42 -8.58 7.60 16.28
C PHE A 42 -9.69 7.64 15.23
N GLU A 43 -10.91 7.78 15.70
CA GLU A 43 -12.11 7.84 14.88
C GLU A 43 -12.66 9.26 14.88
N THR A 44 -12.98 9.78 13.70
CA THR A 44 -13.52 11.13 13.52
C THR A 44 -14.59 11.14 12.43
N THR A 45 -15.32 12.25 12.29
CA THR A 45 -16.29 12.43 11.20
C THR A 45 -15.64 13.20 10.06
N SER A 46 -16.12 13.01 8.83
CA SER A 46 -15.63 13.74 7.65
C SER A 46 -15.75 15.26 7.80
N GLN A 47 -16.82 15.73 8.44
CA GLN A 47 -17.05 17.14 8.73
C GLN A 47 -16.06 17.71 9.76
N LYS A 48 -15.77 16.95 10.83
CA LYS A 48 -14.78 17.35 11.84
C LYS A 48 -13.38 17.37 11.26
N LEU A 49 -13.08 16.45 10.35
CA LEU A 49 -11.79 16.37 9.69
C LEU A 49 -11.53 17.64 8.87
N SER A 50 -12.49 18.08 8.06
CA SER A 50 -12.36 19.34 7.30
C SER A 50 -12.38 20.59 8.18
N SER A 51 -13.21 20.64 9.22
CA SER A 51 -13.29 21.83 10.10
C SER A 51 -12.05 21.98 11.00
N SER A 52 -11.38 20.89 11.34
CA SER A 52 -10.22 20.89 12.24
C SER A 52 -8.90 21.23 11.55
N GLY A 53 -8.95 21.63 10.27
CA GLY A 53 -7.78 22.05 9.49
C GLY A 53 -6.90 20.90 8.99
N TYR A 54 -7.44 19.68 8.87
CA TYR A 54 -6.72 18.61 8.20
C TYR A 54 -6.74 18.82 6.69
N VAL A 55 -5.58 18.75 6.07
CA VAL A 55 -5.41 18.90 4.63
C VAL A 55 -5.06 17.54 4.04
N ARG A 56 -5.68 17.20 2.92
CA ARG A 56 -5.35 16.00 2.16
C ARG A 56 -4.01 16.20 1.47
N ILE A 57 -2.99 15.44 1.86
CA ILE A 57 -1.63 15.54 1.32
C ILE A 57 -1.48 14.63 0.11
N SER A 58 -2.00 13.41 0.22
CA SER A 58 -1.87 12.40 -0.83
C SER A 58 -3.20 11.76 -1.07
N GLN A 59 -3.68 11.92 -2.29
CA GLN A 59 -4.74 11.11 -2.86
C GLN A 59 -4.05 9.96 -3.60
N LYS A 60 -3.50 8.98 -2.87
CA LYS A 60 -3.06 7.71 -3.46
C LYS A 60 -4.14 6.64 -3.25
N PRO A 61 -5.17 6.55 -4.11
CA PRO A 61 -5.85 5.29 -4.30
C PRO A 61 -4.96 4.44 -5.23
N TYR A 62 -3.96 3.75 -4.67
CA TYR A 62 -3.04 2.94 -5.48
C TYR A 62 -3.50 1.49 -5.67
N ILE A 63 -4.80 1.25 -5.58
CA ILE A 63 -5.38 -0.07 -5.89
C ILE A 63 -6.64 0.18 -6.70
N GLU A 64 -6.61 -0.22 -7.97
CA GLU A 64 -7.83 -0.45 -8.74
C GLU A 64 -8.72 -1.42 -7.95
N MET A 65 -9.77 -0.88 -7.31
CA MET A 65 -10.79 -1.70 -6.65
C MET A 65 -11.90 -2.13 -7.62
N SER A 66 -11.66 -2.10 -8.94
CA SER A 66 -12.55 -2.76 -9.89
C SER A 66 -12.60 -4.25 -9.55
N LYS A 67 -13.62 -4.64 -8.78
CA LYS A 67 -14.01 -6.02 -8.46
C LYS A 67 -14.53 -6.76 -9.70
N THR A 68 -13.85 -6.60 -10.82
CA THR A 68 -14.16 -7.25 -12.08
C THR A 68 -12.91 -8.05 -12.46
N LYS A 69 -12.94 -9.36 -12.19
CA LYS A 69 -11.97 -10.42 -12.58
C LYS A 69 -11.07 -11.04 -11.49
N VAL A 70 -11.52 -11.17 -10.24
CA VAL A 70 -11.00 -12.26 -9.37
C VAL A 70 -12.14 -13.03 -8.71
N LYS A 71 -13.10 -13.49 -9.52
CA LYS A 71 -13.96 -14.64 -9.20
C LYS A 71 -13.45 -15.84 -10.01
N SER A 72 -12.35 -16.44 -9.57
CA SER A 72 -12.02 -17.81 -9.97
C SER A 72 -11.01 -18.39 -9.00
N LYS A 73 -11.43 -19.45 -8.32
CA LYS A 73 -10.59 -20.35 -7.54
C LYS A 73 -9.43 -20.85 -8.42
N ARG A 74 -8.24 -20.27 -8.25
CA ARG A 74 -6.96 -20.96 -8.48
C ARG A 74 -5.84 -20.09 -7.91
N ARG A 75 -5.16 -20.59 -6.88
CA ARG A 75 -3.83 -20.12 -6.50
C ARG A 75 -2.91 -20.41 -7.68
N LYS A 76 -2.80 -19.48 -8.63
CA LYS A 76 -1.67 -19.47 -9.55
C LYS A 76 -0.51 -18.84 -8.80
N ALA A 77 0.61 -19.53 -8.79
CA ALA A 77 1.88 -19.03 -8.27
C ALA A 77 2.09 -17.60 -8.77
N VAL A 78 2.53 -16.72 -7.86
CA VAL A 78 2.83 -15.32 -8.06
C VAL A 78 3.48 -15.12 -9.44
N THR A 79 2.71 -14.57 -10.39
CA THR A 79 3.24 -14.10 -11.65
C THR A 79 4.25 -13.01 -11.30
N LYS A 80 5.53 -13.21 -11.67
CA LYS A 80 6.60 -12.25 -11.37
C LYS A 80 6.15 -10.86 -11.80
N THR A 81 6.22 -9.90 -10.88
CA THR A 81 5.91 -8.50 -11.15
C THR A 81 6.78 -8.03 -12.31
N THR A 82 6.15 -7.48 -13.35
CA THR A 82 6.87 -6.99 -14.54
C THR A 82 7.64 -5.74 -14.15
N ARG A 83 8.95 -5.71 -14.42
CA ARG A 83 9.85 -4.65 -13.95
C ARG A 83 9.62 -3.35 -14.72
N CYS A 84 9.81 -2.21 -14.06
CA CYS A 84 9.72 -0.89 -14.67
C CYS A 84 10.85 -0.70 -15.71
N PRO A 85 10.55 -0.26 -16.94
CA PRO A 85 11.57 -0.11 -17.99
C PRO A 85 12.56 1.04 -17.75
N TYR A 86 12.33 1.88 -16.74
CA TYR A 86 13.15 3.06 -16.45
C TYR A 86 14.09 2.89 -15.25
N THR A 87 14.09 1.71 -14.60
CA THR A 87 15.05 1.39 -13.54
C THR A 87 16.22 0.60 -14.12
N LEU A 88 17.39 1.23 -14.20
CA LEU A 88 18.66 0.54 -14.52
C LEU A 88 19.04 -0.38 -13.36
N ASP A 89 19.18 -1.67 -13.64
CA ASP A 89 19.51 -2.69 -12.65
C ASP A 89 21.01 -2.86 -12.46
N PHE A 90 21.54 -2.28 -11.40
CA PHE A 90 22.90 -2.57 -10.95
C PHE A 90 23.05 -3.95 -10.29
N LEU A 91 21.94 -4.64 -10.01
CA LEU A 91 21.90 -5.91 -9.27
C LEU A 91 21.57 -7.13 -10.14
N GLU A 92 21.38 -6.96 -11.45
CA GLU A 92 21.08 -8.07 -12.38
C GLU A 92 22.21 -9.11 -12.45
N SER A 93 23.45 -8.69 -12.16
CA SER A 93 24.64 -9.54 -12.13
C SER A 93 24.78 -10.39 -10.86
N ARG A 94 23.85 -10.30 -9.89
CA ARG A 94 23.92 -11.17 -8.71
C ARG A 94 23.44 -12.57 -9.04
N ALA A 95 24.35 -13.53 -8.82
CA ALA A 95 24.22 -14.97 -8.99
C ALA A 95 23.02 -15.64 -8.24
N ASP A 96 22.24 -14.87 -7.47
CA ASP A 96 21.04 -15.35 -6.77
C ASP A 96 19.85 -15.63 -7.70
N SER A 97 19.94 -15.30 -9.00
CA SER A 97 18.88 -15.54 -9.98
C SER A 97 18.99 -16.87 -10.71
N GLU A 98 20.10 -17.59 -10.59
CA GLU A 98 20.29 -18.89 -11.23
C GLU A 98 20.11 -20.01 -10.20
N ARG A 99 19.21 -20.97 -10.51
CA ARG A 99 19.16 -22.21 -9.73
C ARG A 99 20.47 -22.95 -9.97
N PRO A 100 21.12 -23.51 -8.93
CA PRO A 100 22.29 -24.34 -9.14
C PRO A 100 21.92 -25.47 -10.10
N ALA A 101 22.76 -25.66 -11.12
CA ALA A 101 22.58 -26.75 -12.07
C ALA A 101 22.60 -28.09 -11.29
N PRO A 102 21.66 -29.01 -11.58
CA PRO A 102 21.68 -30.32 -10.94
C PRO A 102 23.02 -31.01 -11.22
N ILE A 103 23.71 -31.40 -10.15
CA ILE A 103 25.09 -31.90 -10.20
C ILE A 103 25.17 -33.30 -10.83
N LEU A 104 24.05 -34.03 -10.90
CA LEU A 104 23.98 -35.38 -11.46
C LEU A 104 22.73 -35.50 -12.35
N PRO A 105 22.89 -35.77 -13.66
CA PRO A 105 21.77 -35.87 -14.58
C PRO A 105 20.98 -37.19 -14.48
N ASP A 106 21.39 -38.14 -13.63
CA ASP A 106 20.88 -39.51 -13.73
C ASP A 106 20.78 -40.20 -12.36
N LEU A 107 19.75 -39.88 -11.59
CA LEU A 107 19.50 -40.45 -10.26
C LEU A 107 18.15 -41.18 -10.17
N PHE A 108 17.44 -41.35 -11.29
CA PHE A 108 16.16 -42.05 -11.37
C PHE A 108 15.96 -42.82 -12.70
N ASP A 109 16.99 -43.54 -13.13
CA ASP A 109 16.83 -44.72 -14.00
C ASP A 109 16.92 -46.00 -13.16
#